data_AF-A0AA86RHD1-F1
#
_entry.id   AF-A0AA86RHD1-F1
#
_cell.length_a   1.000
_cell.length_b   1.000
_cell.length_c   1.000
_cell.angle_alpha   90.00
_cell.angle_beta   90.00
_cell.angle_gamma   90.00
#
_symmetry.space_group_name_H-M   'P 1'
#
loop_
_entity.id
_entity.type
_entity.pdbx_description
1 polymer ?
#
loop_
_entity_poly.entity_id
_entity_poly.type
_entity_poly.pdbx_seq_one_letter_code
_entity_poly.pdbx_strand_id
1 'polypeptide(L)'
;MPEYSQKQTTPENIQQSLKNKNVLKYLKFIRVVQYLIIFYFAIMHFVIMGMYLMSKVSYYGHLARGYFNSFKAVICLVVIFSEFIYSKCARNQNMTTTIVQIVFNFIFIILLVIDVVFFMQQFQNIDYGPLTIINENQTQIHWYTKKRTSSMVTVDDIIYSDDSKSNYHNVLINRTNFNFQISDISALTYNYSLPSQISKFVVMTDIHSNGHYIEQMSSDYDFALFCGDYSYGGMAHEFSKTFKKSHNKPLILAAGNHDSLGQIDQLITRPTNFYQKIGQNGFYFLYVLSPDMSHHSHVDNSRADEAILFLNNNLHLSENDSNVFIVSHQAIYSTGEFGSIKYFTVLMENFIQEHPNSRIRATFSGHDHVFASFYKFNTFFFVNGAGGGPLDPVFEWGERSWTGTEMSGPLQVINDRTLGYESHIQSYQKYTRTEVEIEQGKIKYVVRDLDTGAVLKIFEQKME
;
A
#
# COMPACT_ATOMS: atom_id res chain seq x y z
N MET A 1 22.76 -92.34 9.44
CA MET A 1 23.77 -91.32 9.09
C MET A 1 23.20 -90.46 7.97
N PRO A 2 22.89 -89.17 8.17
CA PRO A 2 22.51 -88.29 7.08
C PRO A 2 23.75 -87.55 6.53
N GLU A 3 23.92 -87.56 5.22
CA GLU A 3 24.95 -86.81 4.50
C GLU A 3 24.71 -85.30 4.64
N TYR A 4 25.69 -84.59 5.19
CA TYR A 4 25.74 -83.12 5.16
C TYR A 4 26.18 -82.67 3.78
N SER A 5 25.21 -82.29 2.93
CA SER A 5 25.46 -81.59 1.68
C SER A 5 25.98 -80.18 1.98
N GLN A 6 27.31 -79.98 1.84
CA GLN A 6 27.90 -78.65 1.81
C GLN A 6 27.48 -77.95 0.52
N LYS A 7 26.46 -77.07 0.60
CA LYS A 7 26.16 -76.11 -0.46
C LYS A 7 27.38 -75.19 -0.64
N GLN A 8 28.20 -75.47 -1.64
CA GLN A 8 29.21 -74.54 -2.14
C GLN A 8 28.52 -73.27 -2.64
N THR A 9 28.70 -72.18 -1.90
CA THR A 9 28.30 -70.84 -2.35
C THR A 9 29.23 -70.41 -3.47
N THR A 10 28.75 -70.51 -4.71
CA THR A 10 29.49 -70.06 -5.90
C THR A 10 29.80 -68.55 -5.83
N PRO A 11 30.93 -68.09 -6.40
CA PRO A 11 31.31 -66.67 -6.45
C PRO A 11 30.22 -65.73 -6.98
N GLU A 12 29.36 -66.22 -7.88
CA GLU A 12 28.18 -65.51 -8.39
C GLU A 12 27.16 -65.20 -7.28
N ASN A 13 26.92 -66.12 -6.35
CA ASN A 13 26.02 -65.90 -5.21
C ASN A 13 26.59 -64.86 -4.22
N ILE A 14 27.93 -64.77 -4.10
CA ILE A 14 28.61 -63.76 -3.28
C ILE A 14 28.53 -62.37 -3.95
N GLN A 15 28.76 -62.29 -5.27
CA GLN A 15 28.60 -61.03 -6.01
C GLN A 15 27.15 -60.53 -6.00
N GLN A 16 26.16 -61.41 -6.13
CA GLN A 16 24.74 -61.05 -6.08
C GLN A 16 24.30 -60.61 -4.68
N SER A 17 24.82 -61.25 -3.63
CA SER A 17 24.67 -60.83 -2.23
C SER A 17 25.28 -59.45 -1.96
N LEU A 18 26.48 -59.18 -2.48
CA LEU A 18 27.15 -57.87 -2.34
C LEU A 18 26.41 -56.76 -3.13
N LYS A 19 25.93 -57.07 -4.34
CA LYS A 19 25.11 -56.16 -5.15
C LYS A 19 23.80 -55.81 -4.42
N ASN A 20 23.14 -56.79 -3.81
CA ASN A 20 21.94 -56.58 -3.00
C ASN A 20 22.20 -55.76 -1.73
N LYS A 21 23.34 -55.98 -1.04
CA LYS A 21 23.71 -55.16 0.14
C LYS A 21 23.98 -53.70 -0.22
N ASN A 22 24.62 -53.43 -1.35
CA ASN A 22 24.86 -52.07 -1.81
C ASN A 22 23.55 -51.39 -2.23
N VAL A 23 22.68 -52.07 -2.98
CA VAL A 23 21.34 -51.56 -3.32
C VAL A 23 20.54 -51.24 -2.05
N LEU A 24 20.58 -52.08 -1.02
CA LEU A 24 19.89 -51.83 0.24
C LEU A 24 20.45 -50.60 0.99
N LYS A 25 21.77 -50.38 0.97
CA LYS A 25 22.39 -49.16 1.51
C LYS A 25 21.93 -47.92 0.73
N TYR A 26 21.87 -47.98 -0.59
CA TYR A 26 21.34 -46.88 -1.42
C TYR A 26 19.86 -46.61 -1.15
N LEU A 27 19.01 -47.64 -1.03
CA LEU A 27 17.60 -47.46 -0.69
C LEU A 27 17.41 -46.85 0.71
N LYS A 28 18.24 -47.23 1.69
CA LYS A 28 18.24 -46.59 3.02
C LYS A 28 18.68 -45.14 2.94
N PHE A 29 19.72 -44.83 2.17
CA PHE A 29 20.17 -43.46 1.94
C PHE A 29 19.09 -42.61 1.25
N ILE A 30 18.43 -43.13 0.22
CA ILE A 30 17.30 -42.49 -0.45
C ILE A 30 16.17 -42.20 0.54
N ARG A 31 15.82 -43.16 1.41
CA ARG A 31 14.82 -42.93 2.47
C ARG A 31 15.24 -41.83 3.44
N VAL A 32 16.50 -41.81 3.86
CA VAL A 32 17.02 -40.74 4.72
C VAL A 32 16.92 -39.39 4.02
N VAL A 33 17.30 -39.29 2.74
CA VAL A 33 17.16 -38.07 1.94
C VAL A 33 15.70 -37.66 1.79
N GLN A 34 14.78 -38.60 1.55
CA GLN A 34 13.34 -38.33 1.50
C GLN A 34 12.83 -37.79 2.84
N TYR A 35 13.23 -38.38 3.98
CA TYR A 35 12.86 -37.87 5.30
C TYR A 35 13.42 -36.48 5.57
N LEU A 36 14.66 -36.20 5.15
CA LEU A 36 15.26 -34.87 5.27
C LEU A 36 14.52 -33.83 4.41
N ILE A 37 14.09 -34.20 3.19
CA ILE A 37 13.27 -33.34 2.32
C ILE A 37 11.91 -33.06 2.96
N ILE A 38 11.22 -34.09 3.46
CA ILE A 38 9.92 -33.94 4.14
C ILE A 38 10.07 -33.06 5.40
N PHE A 39 11.11 -33.31 6.20
CA PHE A 39 11.37 -32.54 7.42
C PHE A 39 11.70 -31.08 7.12
N TYR A 40 12.51 -30.81 6.09
CA TYR A 40 12.80 -29.45 5.62
C TYR A 40 11.53 -28.73 5.16
N PHE A 41 10.68 -29.40 4.37
CA PHE A 41 9.41 -28.81 3.94
C PHE A 41 8.42 -28.60 5.09
N ALA A 42 8.42 -29.47 6.11
CA ALA A 42 7.65 -29.27 7.31
C ALA A 42 8.12 -28.02 8.08
N ILE A 43 9.44 -27.85 8.27
CA ILE A 43 10.01 -26.63 8.88
C ILE A 43 9.63 -25.40 8.07
N MET A 44 9.80 -25.43 6.74
CA MET A 44 9.42 -24.31 5.87
C MET A 44 7.91 -24.02 5.94
N HIS A 45 7.07 -25.06 6.00
CA HIS A 45 5.63 -24.89 6.20
C HIS A 45 5.32 -24.22 7.54
N PHE A 46 6.01 -24.60 8.63
CA PHE A 46 5.85 -23.95 9.94
C PHE A 46 6.39 -22.52 9.96
N VAL A 47 7.52 -22.24 9.30
CA VAL A 47 8.05 -20.87 9.16
C VAL A 47 7.09 -20.01 8.36
N ILE A 48 6.60 -20.49 7.21
CA ILE A 48 5.64 -19.76 6.39
C ILE A 48 4.28 -19.66 7.07
N MET A 49 3.83 -20.66 7.82
CA MET A 49 2.60 -20.57 8.61
C MET A 49 2.76 -19.62 9.80
N GLY A 50 3.95 -19.56 10.41
CA GLY A 50 4.32 -18.55 11.39
C GLY A 50 4.27 -17.16 10.78
N MET A 51 4.91 -16.96 9.63
CA MET A 51 4.82 -15.72 8.85
C MET A 51 3.37 -15.41 8.47
N TYR A 52 2.57 -16.40 8.05
CA TYR A 52 1.15 -16.28 7.70
C TYR A 52 0.31 -15.82 8.90
N LEU A 53 0.52 -16.42 10.06
CA LEU A 53 -0.14 -16.05 11.32
C LEU A 53 0.29 -14.65 11.78
N MET A 54 1.57 -14.28 11.64
CA MET A 54 2.04 -12.92 11.89
C MET A 54 1.54 -11.92 10.81
N SER A 55 1.12 -12.42 9.65
CA SER A 55 0.68 -11.62 8.50
C SER A 55 -0.83 -11.43 8.38
N LYS A 56 -1.66 -11.99 9.26
CA LYS A 56 -3.05 -11.55 9.50
C LYS A 56 -3.12 -10.13 10.10
N VAL A 57 -2.15 -9.29 9.76
CA VAL A 57 -1.92 -7.95 10.29
C VAL A 57 -1.33 -7.04 9.19
N SER A 58 -0.87 -7.56 8.03
CA SER A 58 -0.22 -6.74 6.98
C SER A 58 -0.29 -7.36 5.57
N TYR A 59 -0.01 -6.57 4.53
CA TYR A 59 0.07 -6.96 3.10
C TYR A 59 0.96 -8.17 2.80
N TYR A 60 1.94 -8.45 3.66
CA TYR A 60 2.68 -9.70 3.64
C TYR A 60 1.77 -10.92 3.67
N GLY A 61 0.56 -10.84 4.21
CA GLY A 61 -0.38 -11.96 4.26
C GLY A 61 -1.02 -12.27 2.92
N HIS A 62 -1.23 -11.29 2.05
CA HIS A 62 -1.79 -11.52 0.72
C HIS A 62 -0.71 -12.01 -0.26
N LEU A 63 0.47 -11.38 -0.27
CA LEU A 63 1.61 -11.88 -1.04
C LEU A 63 2.06 -13.25 -0.51
N ALA A 64 2.27 -13.41 0.79
CA ALA A 64 2.62 -14.72 1.36
C ALA A 64 1.51 -15.74 1.16
N ARG A 65 0.22 -15.38 1.05
CA ARG A 65 -0.85 -16.34 0.69
C ARG A 65 -0.75 -16.80 -0.76
N GLY A 66 -0.48 -15.88 -1.70
CA GLY A 66 -0.19 -16.21 -3.09
C GLY A 66 1.04 -17.11 -3.21
N TYR A 67 2.16 -16.70 -2.60
CA TYR A 67 3.39 -17.47 -2.56
C TYR A 67 3.25 -18.77 -1.76
N PHE A 68 2.46 -18.84 -0.69
CA PHE A 68 2.20 -20.06 0.09
C PHE A 68 1.34 -21.04 -0.68
N ASN A 69 0.36 -20.57 -1.46
CA ASN A 69 -0.43 -21.43 -2.33
C ASN A 69 0.43 -21.95 -3.50
N SER A 70 1.26 -21.10 -4.11
CA SER A 70 2.24 -21.52 -5.12
C SER A 70 3.28 -22.47 -4.53
N PHE A 71 3.77 -22.21 -3.32
CA PHE A 71 4.74 -23.04 -2.60
C PHE A 71 4.12 -24.38 -2.18
N LYS A 72 2.86 -24.40 -1.72
CA LYS A 72 2.09 -25.63 -1.47
C LYS A 72 1.90 -26.43 -2.74
N ALA A 73 1.50 -25.79 -3.84
CA ALA A 73 1.33 -26.44 -5.14
C ALA A 73 2.67 -27.04 -5.61
N VAL A 74 3.75 -26.29 -5.48
CA VAL A 74 5.12 -26.74 -5.74
C VAL A 74 5.52 -27.91 -4.84
N ILE A 75 5.27 -27.86 -3.53
CA ILE A 75 5.53 -28.98 -2.61
C ILE A 75 4.75 -30.22 -3.02
N CYS A 76 3.45 -30.07 -3.29
CA CYS A 76 2.61 -31.18 -3.73
C CYS A 76 3.15 -31.78 -5.04
N LEU A 77 3.56 -30.94 -6.00
CA LEU A 77 4.19 -31.40 -7.24
C LEU A 77 5.52 -32.11 -6.99
N VAL A 78 6.38 -31.59 -6.10
CA VAL A 78 7.66 -32.22 -5.72
C VAL A 78 7.43 -33.57 -5.05
N VAL A 79 6.45 -33.68 -4.14
CA VAL A 79 6.12 -34.94 -3.45
C VAL A 79 5.52 -35.94 -4.43
N ILE A 80 4.52 -35.55 -5.24
CA ILE A 80 3.90 -36.42 -6.25
C ILE A 80 4.93 -36.91 -7.27
N PHE A 81 5.79 -36.03 -7.75
CA PHE A 81 6.83 -36.37 -8.71
C PHE A 81 7.92 -37.26 -8.08
N SER A 82 8.32 -36.98 -6.83
CA SER A 82 9.25 -37.84 -6.07
C SER A 82 8.69 -39.24 -5.86
N GLU A 83 7.40 -39.37 -5.54
CA GLU A 83 6.70 -40.67 -5.38
C GLU A 83 6.53 -41.42 -6.70
N PHE A 84 6.16 -40.71 -7.78
CA PHE A 84 6.06 -41.29 -9.12
C PHE A 84 7.41 -41.85 -9.60
N ILE A 85 8.50 -41.11 -9.38
CA ILE A 85 9.83 -41.56 -9.78
C ILE A 85 10.36 -42.63 -8.82
N TYR A 86 10.14 -42.53 -7.49
CA TYR A 86 10.44 -43.62 -6.56
C TYR A 86 9.77 -44.93 -7.01
N SER A 87 8.48 -44.87 -7.39
CA SER A 87 7.74 -46.01 -7.92
C SER A 87 8.36 -46.57 -9.22
N LYS A 88 8.92 -45.72 -10.08
CA LYS A 88 9.64 -46.14 -11.30
C LYS A 88 11.03 -46.70 -11.02
N CYS A 89 11.79 -46.13 -10.08
CA CYS A 89 13.12 -46.59 -9.65
C CYS A 89 13.05 -47.90 -8.84
N ALA A 90 12.05 -48.07 -7.98
CA ALA A 90 11.81 -49.31 -7.27
C ALA A 90 11.53 -50.48 -8.24
N ARG A 91 10.98 -50.17 -9.42
CA ARG A 91 10.75 -51.14 -10.50
C ARG A 91 11.98 -51.35 -11.41
N ASN A 92 12.73 -50.29 -11.71
CA ASN A 92 13.94 -50.35 -12.52
C ASN A 92 15.17 -50.00 -11.67
N GLN A 93 15.95 -51.01 -11.27
CA GLN A 93 17.17 -50.92 -10.45
C GLN A 93 18.36 -50.21 -11.17
N ASN A 94 18.09 -49.15 -11.93
CA ASN A 94 19.10 -48.44 -12.73
C ASN A 94 19.63 -47.22 -11.96
N MET A 95 20.92 -47.27 -11.60
CA MET A 95 21.64 -46.26 -10.82
C MET A 95 21.58 -44.86 -11.45
N THR A 96 21.48 -44.79 -12.78
CA THR A 96 21.38 -43.55 -13.55
C THR A 96 20.13 -42.74 -13.15
N THR A 97 18.98 -43.39 -12.96
CA THR A 97 17.73 -42.72 -12.59
C THR A 97 17.81 -42.11 -11.19
N THR A 98 18.51 -42.78 -10.26
CA THR A 98 18.75 -42.26 -8.90
C THR A 98 19.67 -41.04 -8.89
N ILE A 99 20.71 -41.02 -9.73
CA ILE A 99 21.60 -39.85 -9.83
C ILE A 99 20.83 -38.65 -10.39
N VAL A 100 20.01 -38.86 -11.43
CA VAL A 100 19.15 -37.81 -12.00
C VAL A 100 18.18 -37.25 -10.94
N GLN A 101 17.62 -38.10 -10.06
CA GLN A 101 16.76 -37.65 -8.94
C GLN A 101 17.49 -36.74 -7.97
N ILE A 102 18.70 -37.13 -7.54
CA ILE A 102 19.49 -36.35 -6.60
C ILE A 102 19.83 -35.00 -7.21
N VAL A 103 20.25 -34.97 -8.48
CA VAL A 103 20.58 -33.74 -9.20
C VAL A 103 19.37 -32.83 -9.34
N PHE A 104 18.20 -33.36 -9.73
CA PHE A 104 16.99 -32.55 -9.91
C PHE A 104 16.49 -31.94 -8.59
N ASN A 105 16.43 -32.73 -7.51
CA ASN A 105 16.04 -32.22 -6.18
C ASN A 105 17.03 -31.17 -5.68
N PHE A 106 18.33 -31.35 -5.96
CA PHE A 106 19.35 -30.37 -5.58
C PHE A 106 19.19 -29.05 -6.35
N ILE A 107 18.91 -29.11 -7.66
CA ILE A 107 18.58 -27.91 -8.46
C ILE A 107 17.36 -27.20 -7.89
N PHE A 108 16.32 -27.93 -7.50
CA PHE A 108 15.11 -27.33 -6.95
C PHE A 108 15.35 -26.62 -5.61
N ILE A 109 16.12 -27.23 -4.72
CA ILE A 109 16.54 -26.60 -3.45
C ILE A 109 17.37 -25.35 -3.73
N ILE A 110 18.30 -25.38 -4.69
CA ILE A 110 19.07 -24.21 -5.09
C ILE A 110 18.15 -23.08 -5.57
N LEU A 111 17.19 -23.38 -6.46
CA LEU A 111 16.25 -22.37 -6.95
C LEU A 111 15.41 -21.77 -5.82
N LEU A 112 14.99 -22.57 -4.83
CA LEU A 112 14.28 -22.07 -3.66
C LEU A 112 15.16 -21.16 -2.79
N VAL A 113 16.41 -21.56 -2.54
CA VAL A 113 17.36 -20.72 -1.78
C VAL A 113 17.62 -19.42 -2.52
N ILE A 114 17.78 -19.46 -3.85
CA ILE A 114 17.91 -18.27 -4.69
C ILE A 114 16.69 -17.36 -4.53
N ASP A 115 15.47 -17.90 -4.61
CA ASP A 115 14.24 -17.12 -4.45
C ASP A 115 14.12 -16.48 -3.05
N VAL A 116 14.43 -17.22 -1.99
CA VAL A 116 14.48 -16.68 -0.61
C VAL A 116 15.56 -15.60 -0.47
N VAL A 117 16.73 -15.79 -1.06
CA VAL A 117 17.81 -14.78 -1.03
C VAL A 117 17.39 -13.53 -1.80
N PHE A 118 16.80 -13.66 -2.99
CA PHE A 118 16.27 -12.53 -3.75
C PHE A 118 15.15 -11.81 -2.98
N PHE A 119 14.26 -12.55 -2.32
CA PHE A 119 13.23 -11.99 -1.45
C PHE A 119 13.86 -11.21 -0.29
N MET A 120 14.83 -11.78 0.42
CA MET A 120 15.54 -11.10 1.50
C MET A 120 16.31 -9.87 1.01
N GLN A 121 16.86 -9.91 -0.20
CA GLN A 121 17.55 -8.77 -0.83
C GLN A 121 16.60 -7.61 -1.16
N GLN A 122 15.32 -7.86 -1.45
CA GLN A 122 14.34 -6.79 -1.66
C GLN A 122 14.17 -5.90 -0.42
N PHE A 123 14.46 -6.41 0.78
CA PHE A 123 14.45 -5.65 2.04
C PHE A 123 15.79 -4.98 2.37
N GLN A 124 16.82 -5.16 1.55
CA GLN A 124 18.16 -4.66 1.88
C GLN A 124 18.43 -3.23 1.44
N ASN A 125 17.65 -2.65 0.53
CA ASN A 125 17.84 -1.29 0.01
C ASN A 125 16.62 -0.40 0.32
N ILE A 126 16.35 -0.20 1.60
CA ILE A 126 15.26 0.66 2.06
C ILE A 126 15.87 2.00 2.46
N ASP A 127 16.12 2.86 1.48
CA ASP A 127 16.36 4.28 1.68
C ASP A 127 15.33 5.01 0.81
N TYR A 128 14.72 6.09 1.32
CA TYR A 128 13.80 6.89 0.53
C TYR A 128 13.80 8.35 0.97
N GLY A 129 13.26 9.19 0.08
CA GLY A 129 13.25 10.64 0.22
C GLY A 129 14.36 11.31 -0.60
N PRO A 130 14.51 12.63 -0.46
CA PRO A 130 13.71 13.48 0.40
C PRO A 130 12.24 13.57 0.00
N LEU A 131 11.39 13.70 1.00
CA LEU A 131 10.02 14.17 0.90
C LEU A 131 9.95 15.59 1.44
N THR A 132 9.27 16.47 0.70
CA THR A 132 9.01 17.84 1.18
C THR A 132 7.54 17.94 1.52
N ILE A 133 7.23 18.05 2.80
CA ILE A 133 5.89 17.99 3.34
C ILE A 133 5.51 19.37 3.86
N ILE A 134 4.42 19.94 3.37
CA ILE A 134 3.88 21.23 3.83
C ILE A 134 3.39 21.05 5.26
N ASN A 135 3.91 21.79 6.24
CA ASN A 135 3.56 21.64 7.66
C ASN A 135 3.39 23.00 8.35
N GLU A 136 2.15 23.46 8.47
CA GLU A 136 1.77 24.76 9.02
C GLU A 136 2.47 25.91 8.28
N ASN A 137 3.27 26.73 8.98
CA ASN A 137 4.11 27.77 8.41
C ASN A 137 5.53 27.28 8.05
N GLN A 138 5.78 25.98 8.13
CA GLN A 138 7.07 25.36 7.88
C GLN A 138 6.99 24.32 6.74
N THR A 139 8.16 23.93 6.26
CA THR A 139 8.35 22.80 5.36
C THR A 139 9.10 21.72 6.12
N GLN A 140 8.51 20.54 6.22
CA GLN A 140 9.18 19.37 6.78
C GLN A 140 9.91 18.63 5.67
N ILE A 141 11.22 18.53 5.78
CA ILE A 141 12.05 17.66 4.95
C ILE A 141 12.15 16.32 5.67
N HIS A 142 11.57 15.28 5.08
CA HIS A 142 11.58 13.94 5.63
C HIS A 142 12.40 12.99 4.77
N TRP A 143 13.17 12.11 5.39
CA TRP A 143 13.79 10.99 4.71
C TRP A 143 14.01 9.81 5.65
N TYR A 144 14.26 8.65 5.06
CA TYR A 144 14.57 7.43 5.79
C TYR A 144 15.90 6.86 5.33
N THR A 145 16.70 6.44 6.31
CA THR A 145 17.93 5.67 6.09
C THR A 145 17.81 4.31 6.77
N LYS A 146 18.28 3.26 6.10
CA LYS A 146 18.31 1.91 6.69
C LYS A 146 19.22 1.82 7.92
N LYS A 147 20.34 2.54 7.90
CA LYS A 147 21.28 2.59 9.02
C LYS A 147 21.05 3.86 9.81
N ARG A 148 21.06 3.79 11.13
CA ARG A 148 20.90 4.98 11.96
C ARG A 148 22.03 5.98 11.72
N THR A 149 21.72 7.15 11.20
CA THR A 149 22.67 8.26 11.00
C THR A 149 22.18 9.53 11.70
N SER A 150 23.05 10.51 11.83
CA SER A 150 22.66 11.87 12.23
C SER A 150 21.76 12.49 11.15
N SER A 151 20.93 13.45 11.50
CA SER A 151 20.17 14.20 10.50
C SER A 151 21.00 15.42 10.08
N MET A 152 21.32 15.58 8.80
CA MET A 152 22.04 16.77 8.32
C MET A 152 21.49 17.22 6.96
N VAL A 153 21.02 18.47 6.92
CA VAL A 153 20.51 19.13 5.72
C VAL A 153 21.17 20.49 5.57
N THR A 154 21.71 20.79 4.39
CA THR A 154 22.16 22.14 4.05
C THR A 154 21.05 22.83 3.26
N VAL A 155 20.60 24.01 3.70
CA VAL A 155 19.54 24.81 3.06
C VAL A 155 20.09 26.20 2.77
N ASP A 156 20.23 26.56 1.49
CA ASP A 156 20.82 27.83 1.04
C ASP A 156 22.08 28.22 1.85
N ASP A 157 23.06 27.31 1.91
CA ASP A 157 24.33 27.43 2.65
C ASP A 157 24.24 27.41 4.20
N ILE A 158 23.06 27.19 4.77
CA ILE A 158 22.86 27.04 6.23
C ILE A 158 22.73 25.55 6.58
N ILE A 159 23.52 25.06 7.53
CA ILE A 159 23.48 23.67 7.99
C ILE A 159 22.48 23.52 9.14
N TYR A 160 21.51 22.62 8.96
CA TYR A 160 20.59 22.13 9.97
C TYR A 160 21.01 20.71 10.33
N SER A 161 21.40 20.48 11.59
CA SER A 161 21.89 19.17 12.04
C SER A 161 21.33 18.75 13.39
N ASP A 162 21.09 17.45 13.53
CA ASP A 162 20.85 16.77 14.81
C ASP A 162 21.79 15.55 14.88
N ASP A 163 22.65 15.52 15.89
CA ASP A 163 23.62 14.45 16.12
C ASP A 163 22.97 13.15 16.61
N SER A 164 21.68 13.18 16.99
CA SER A 164 20.93 12.00 17.38
C SER A 164 20.81 11.02 16.20
N LYS A 165 21.22 9.77 16.43
CA LYS A 165 21.19 8.74 15.37
C LYS A 165 19.78 8.16 15.22
N SER A 166 19.16 8.36 14.06
CA SER A 166 17.82 7.84 13.74
C SER A 166 17.79 7.18 12.37
N ASN A 167 16.77 6.35 12.13
CA ASN A 167 16.42 5.88 10.79
C ASN A 167 15.43 6.82 10.10
N TYR A 168 14.63 7.55 10.89
CA TYR A 168 13.65 8.52 10.43
C TYR A 168 14.17 9.92 10.74
N HIS A 169 14.25 10.74 9.71
CA HIS A 169 14.84 12.06 9.83
C HIS A 169 13.81 13.09 9.40
N ASN A 170 13.66 14.11 10.23
CA ASN A 170 12.72 15.20 10.02
C ASN A 170 13.43 16.52 10.32
N VAL A 171 13.46 17.43 9.36
CA VAL A 171 13.98 18.78 9.55
C VAL A 171 12.90 19.79 9.16
N LEU A 172 12.57 20.68 10.09
CA LEU A 172 11.57 21.72 9.89
C LEU A 172 12.25 23.02 9.43
N ILE A 173 11.87 23.49 8.25
CA ILE A 173 12.41 24.71 7.62
C ILE A 173 11.31 25.77 7.55
N ASN A 174 11.54 26.92 8.18
CA ASN A 174 10.59 28.03 8.19
C ASN A 174 10.70 28.89 6.91
N ARG A 175 10.55 28.26 5.73
CA ARG A 175 10.60 28.89 4.40
C ARG A 175 9.73 28.12 3.41
N THR A 176 9.24 28.80 2.39
CA THR A 176 8.39 28.23 1.32
C THR A 176 9.12 28.04 -0.01
N ASN A 177 10.33 28.59 -0.17
CA ASN A 177 11.17 28.42 -1.35
C ASN A 177 12.63 28.38 -0.91
N PHE A 178 13.35 27.32 -1.28
CA PHE A 178 14.78 27.15 -0.93
C PHE A 178 15.38 25.98 -1.72
N ASN A 179 16.72 25.95 -1.79
CA ASN A 179 17.45 24.78 -2.25
C ASN A 179 18.01 24.02 -1.05
N PHE A 180 18.06 22.70 -1.13
CA PHE A 180 18.61 21.89 -0.06
C PHE A 180 19.39 20.66 -0.54
N GLN A 181 20.29 20.16 0.30
CA GLN A 181 21.08 18.95 0.08
C GLN A 181 21.06 18.09 1.35
N ILE A 182 20.96 16.76 1.19
CA ILE A 182 20.99 15.79 2.29
C ILE A 182 22.27 14.97 2.18
N SER A 183 23.25 15.29 3.02
CA SER A 183 24.61 14.76 2.90
C SER A 183 24.70 13.24 3.02
N ASP A 184 23.78 12.62 3.76
CA ASP A 184 23.76 11.18 4.02
C ASP A 184 23.08 10.36 2.90
N ILE A 185 22.31 10.99 2.01
CA ILE A 185 21.56 10.32 0.93
C ILE A 185 22.20 10.58 -0.43
N SER A 186 22.44 11.85 -0.77
CA SER A 186 22.91 12.22 -2.09
C SER A 186 23.62 13.56 -2.08
N ALA A 187 24.57 13.74 -2.98
CA ALA A 187 25.15 15.04 -3.30
C ALA A 187 24.23 15.89 -4.20
N LEU A 188 22.98 15.45 -4.45
CA LEU A 188 22.05 16.17 -5.31
C LEU A 188 21.48 17.37 -4.56
N THR A 189 21.33 18.47 -5.30
CA THR A 189 20.59 19.64 -4.83
C THR A 189 19.13 19.48 -5.23
N TYR A 190 18.26 19.57 -4.25
CA TYR A 190 16.81 19.56 -4.41
C TYR A 190 16.30 21.00 -4.33
N ASN A 191 15.31 21.33 -5.15
CA ASN A 191 14.62 22.61 -5.09
C ASN A 191 13.23 22.38 -4.49
N TYR A 192 12.93 23.11 -3.43
CA TYR A 192 11.58 23.21 -2.90
C TYR A 192 10.99 24.56 -3.31
N SER A 193 9.79 24.52 -3.88
CA SER A 193 9.04 25.74 -4.20
C SER A 193 7.56 25.48 -4.00
N LEU A 194 6.96 26.31 -3.14
CA LEU A 194 5.52 26.40 -2.97
C LEU A 194 5.07 27.82 -3.36
N PRO A 195 4.34 28.00 -4.46
CA PRO A 195 3.93 29.31 -4.91
C PRO A 195 2.91 29.93 -3.94
N SER A 196 2.93 31.26 -3.83
CA SER A 196 1.98 32.01 -3.00
C SER A 196 0.55 31.95 -3.54
N GLN A 197 0.39 31.73 -4.84
CA GLN A 197 -0.88 31.49 -5.50
C GLN A 197 -0.88 30.06 -6.06
N ILE A 198 -1.79 29.25 -5.54
CA ILE A 198 -2.01 27.89 -6.04
C ILE A 198 -2.95 27.97 -7.23
N SER A 199 -2.48 27.47 -8.35
CA SER A 199 -3.22 27.33 -9.61
C SER A 199 -3.67 25.89 -9.83
N LYS A 200 -2.88 24.90 -9.39
CA LYS A 200 -3.17 23.50 -9.64
C LYS A 200 -2.61 22.59 -8.55
N PHE A 201 -3.41 21.65 -8.07
CA PHE A 201 -2.92 20.56 -7.21
C PHE A 201 -3.49 19.21 -7.63
N VAL A 202 -2.83 18.13 -7.23
CA VAL A 202 -3.27 16.76 -7.54
C VAL A 202 -3.78 16.10 -6.26
N VAL A 203 -4.88 15.35 -6.36
CA VAL A 203 -5.42 14.49 -5.31
C VAL A 203 -5.30 13.03 -5.73
N MET A 204 -4.69 12.22 -4.88
CA MET A 204 -4.45 10.79 -5.12
C MET A 204 -4.27 10.08 -3.78
N THR A 205 -4.99 8.98 -3.52
CA THR A 205 -4.98 8.27 -2.22
C THR A 205 -5.07 6.77 -2.45
N ASP A 206 -4.82 5.98 -1.42
CA ASP A 206 -4.92 4.52 -1.49
C ASP A 206 -3.94 3.94 -2.52
N ILE A 207 -2.72 4.46 -2.46
CA ILE A 207 -1.61 4.09 -3.34
C ILE A 207 -1.04 2.73 -2.93
N HIS A 208 -1.11 2.39 -1.63
CA HIS A 208 -0.85 1.03 -1.15
C HIS A 208 0.52 0.48 -1.59
N SER A 209 1.59 1.26 -1.39
CA SER A 209 2.95 0.90 -1.84
C SER A 209 3.17 0.86 -3.36
N ASN A 210 2.19 1.24 -4.18
CA ASN A 210 2.29 1.24 -5.64
C ASN A 210 2.80 2.58 -6.18
N GLY A 211 4.08 2.87 -5.96
CA GLY A 211 4.71 4.13 -6.40
C GLY A 211 4.71 4.34 -7.92
N HIS A 212 4.43 3.32 -8.73
CA HIS A 212 4.44 3.41 -10.20
C HIS A 212 3.60 4.57 -10.74
N TYR A 213 2.39 4.74 -10.21
CA TYR A 213 1.48 5.79 -10.68
C TYR A 213 1.89 7.18 -10.20
N ILE A 214 2.57 7.27 -9.06
CA ILE A 214 3.15 8.53 -8.57
C ILE A 214 4.27 8.97 -9.52
N GLU A 215 5.13 8.04 -9.95
CA GLU A 215 6.21 8.31 -10.91
C GLU A 215 5.73 8.81 -12.28
N GLN A 216 4.49 8.47 -12.66
CA GLN A 216 3.88 8.88 -13.92
C GLN A 216 3.15 10.23 -13.83
N MET A 217 3.12 10.86 -12.65
CA MET A 217 2.51 12.18 -12.52
C MET A 217 3.30 13.24 -13.28
N SER A 218 2.58 14.05 -14.07
CA SER A 218 3.16 15.20 -14.77
C SER A 218 3.68 16.21 -13.76
N SER A 219 4.80 16.89 -14.02
CA SER A 219 5.32 17.93 -13.12
C SER A 219 4.50 19.23 -13.08
N ASP A 220 3.41 19.31 -13.86
CA ASP A 220 2.53 20.46 -14.00
C ASP A 220 1.45 20.50 -12.89
N TYR A 221 1.90 20.72 -11.65
CA TYR A 221 1.08 21.01 -10.49
C TYR A 221 1.94 21.69 -9.40
N ASP A 222 1.31 22.40 -8.48
CA ASP A 222 1.98 23.14 -7.40
C ASP A 222 2.31 22.24 -6.22
N PHE A 223 1.38 21.37 -5.81
CA PHE A 223 1.58 20.33 -4.78
C PHE A 223 0.67 19.12 -4.99
N ALA A 224 0.96 18.02 -4.30
CA ALA A 224 0.09 16.83 -4.26
C ALA A 224 -0.51 16.62 -2.86
N LEU A 225 -1.80 16.27 -2.83
CA LEU A 225 -2.60 15.98 -1.65
C LEU A 225 -2.90 14.47 -1.62
N PHE A 226 -2.41 13.78 -0.60
CA PHE A 226 -2.73 12.38 -0.36
C PHE A 226 -3.68 12.26 0.84
N CYS A 227 -4.82 11.62 0.62
CA CYS A 227 -5.89 11.49 1.61
C CYS A 227 -5.76 10.24 2.49
N GLY A 228 -4.61 9.56 2.48
CA GLY A 228 -4.33 8.36 3.26
C GLY A 228 -3.95 7.14 2.42
N ASP A 229 -3.66 6.04 3.10
CA ASP A 229 -3.36 4.71 2.56
C ASP A 229 -2.30 4.72 1.44
N TYR A 230 -1.25 5.51 1.64
CA TYR A 230 -0.08 5.43 0.78
C TYR A 230 0.83 4.25 1.13
N SER A 231 0.61 3.62 2.28
CA SER A 231 1.16 2.32 2.66
C SER A 231 0.06 1.30 2.95
N TYR A 232 0.44 0.03 3.10
CA TYR A 232 -0.50 -1.03 3.46
C TYR A 232 -0.55 -1.32 4.97
N GLY A 233 0.47 -0.91 5.70
CA GLY A 233 0.61 -1.18 7.12
C GLY A 233 1.53 -0.18 7.82
N GLY A 234 1.77 1.00 7.24
CA GLY A 234 2.55 2.06 7.87
C GLY A 234 4.04 1.73 8.04
N MET A 235 4.59 0.84 7.21
CA MET A 235 5.97 0.36 7.36
C MET A 235 6.96 1.13 6.47
N ALA A 236 8.19 1.36 6.94
CA ALA A 236 9.21 2.13 6.20
C ALA A 236 9.48 1.63 4.77
N HIS A 237 9.49 0.32 4.55
CA HIS A 237 9.70 -0.29 3.24
C HIS A 237 8.50 -0.15 2.28
N GLU A 238 7.32 0.17 2.80
CA GLU A 238 6.12 0.44 2.01
C GLU A 238 6.17 1.90 1.55
N PHE A 239 6.46 2.81 2.49
CA PHE A 239 6.78 4.20 2.16
C PHE A 239 7.91 4.29 1.14
N SER A 240 8.96 3.46 1.25
CA SER A 240 10.05 3.47 0.28
C SER A 240 9.64 3.00 -1.11
N LYS A 241 8.59 2.19 -1.26
CA LYS A 241 8.04 1.79 -2.57
C LYS A 241 7.17 2.89 -3.16
N THR A 242 6.34 3.52 -2.33
CA THR A 242 5.51 4.67 -2.72
C THR A 242 6.37 5.86 -3.15
N PHE A 243 7.36 6.21 -2.33
CA PHE A 243 8.16 7.44 -2.45
C PHE A 243 9.56 7.19 -3.01
N LYS A 244 9.79 6.07 -3.69
CA LYS A 244 11.11 5.63 -4.13
C LYS A 244 11.83 6.66 -4.99
N LYS A 245 11.10 7.27 -5.91
CA LYS A 245 11.58 8.41 -6.69
C LYS A 245 11.09 9.66 -5.98
N SER A 246 12.03 10.44 -5.44
CA SER A 246 11.70 11.66 -4.71
C SER A 246 10.87 12.57 -5.61
N HIS A 247 9.67 12.94 -5.15
CA HIS A 247 8.91 14.00 -5.79
C HIS A 247 9.53 15.32 -5.39
N ASN A 248 10.03 16.07 -6.37
CA ASN A 248 10.49 17.44 -6.18
C ASN A 248 9.33 18.43 -5.97
N LYS A 249 8.13 17.92 -5.66
CA LYS A 249 6.93 18.72 -5.45
C LYS A 249 6.49 18.61 -3.99
N PRO A 250 6.03 19.71 -3.38
CA PRO A 250 5.45 19.70 -2.05
C PRO A 250 4.32 18.66 -1.94
N LEU A 251 4.28 17.97 -0.81
CA LEU A 251 3.26 17.00 -0.45
C LEU A 251 2.48 17.50 0.77
N ILE A 252 1.21 17.13 0.82
CA ILE A 252 0.43 17.16 2.06
C ILE A 252 -0.23 15.79 2.25
N LEU A 253 -0.07 15.24 3.44
CA LEU A 253 -0.42 13.85 3.74
C LEU A 253 -1.46 13.84 4.86
N ALA A 254 -2.60 13.20 4.61
CA ALA A 254 -3.51 12.73 5.64
C ALA A 254 -3.15 11.28 6.00
N ALA A 255 -3.49 10.83 7.21
CA ALA A 255 -3.35 9.41 7.58
C ALA A 255 -4.60 8.63 7.15
N GLY A 256 -4.40 7.51 6.46
CA GLY A 256 -5.44 6.50 6.25
C GLY A 256 -5.41 5.42 7.33
N ASN A 257 -6.32 4.46 7.25
CA ASN A 257 -6.34 3.39 8.22
C ASN A 257 -5.15 2.43 8.10
N HIS A 258 -4.63 2.22 6.89
CA HIS A 258 -3.47 1.36 6.69
C HIS A 258 -2.18 2.02 7.16
N ASP A 259 -2.07 3.35 7.04
CA ASP A 259 -0.91 4.09 7.51
C ASP A 259 -0.80 4.06 9.05
N SER A 260 -1.94 4.18 9.73
CA SER A 260 -2.04 4.20 11.20
C SER A 260 -1.69 2.87 11.88
N LEU A 261 -1.55 1.77 11.14
CA LEU A 261 -1.12 0.48 11.71
C LEU A 261 0.36 0.45 12.08
N GLY A 262 1.14 1.40 11.55
CA GLY A 262 2.60 1.41 11.67
C GLY A 262 3.15 2.71 12.27
N GLN A 263 4.19 3.24 11.63
CA GLN A 263 5.01 4.33 12.16
C GLN A 263 4.66 5.67 11.50
N ILE A 264 3.36 5.94 11.30
CA ILE A 264 2.88 7.14 10.64
C ILE A 264 3.35 8.43 11.33
N ASP A 265 3.40 8.43 12.67
CA ASP A 265 3.84 9.57 13.48
C ASP A 265 5.33 9.91 13.27
N GLN A 266 6.12 9.00 12.69
CA GLN A 266 7.51 9.27 12.31
C GLN A 266 7.62 10.00 10.97
N LEU A 267 6.60 9.88 10.11
CA LEU A 267 6.52 10.52 8.80
C LEU A 267 5.78 11.86 8.88
N ILE A 268 4.70 11.95 9.67
CA ILE A 268 3.91 13.17 9.82
C ILE A 268 4.06 13.67 11.26
N THR A 269 4.73 14.81 11.45
CA THR A 269 4.96 15.38 12.79
C THR A 269 3.92 16.44 13.15
N ARG A 270 2.63 16.14 12.97
CA ARG A 270 1.52 17.07 13.27
C ARG A 270 0.27 16.31 13.76
N PRO A 271 -0.69 16.99 14.41
CA PRO A 271 -1.95 16.37 14.82
C PRO A 271 -2.73 15.76 13.64
N THR A 272 -3.51 14.71 13.87
CA THR A 272 -4.30 14.05 12.81
C THR A 272 -5.47 14.91 12.31
N ASN A 273 -6.05 15.74 13.19
CA ASN A 273 -7.00 16.79 12.84
C ASN A 273 -6.27 18.13 12.81
N PHE A 274 -6.19 18.78 11.65
CA PHE A 274 -5.47 20.05 11.52
C PHE A 274 -6.00 20.90 10.36
N TYR A 275 -5.70 22.19 10.42
CA TYR A 275 -5.97 23.14 9.34
C TYR A 275 -4.64 23.56 8.71
N GLN A 276 -4.62 23.60 7.38
CA GLN A 276 -3.49 24.09 6.61
C GLN A 276 -3.94 25.14 5.60
N LYS A 277 -3.33 26.32 5.66
CA LYS A 277 -3.43 27.31 4.59
C LYS A 277 -2.34 27.09 3.55
N ILE A 278 -2.71 27.03 2.28
CA ILE A 278 -1.79 26.93 1.14
C ILE A 278 -2.16 28.01 0.13
N GLY A 279 -1.34 29.06 0.06
CA GLY A 279 -1.66 30.27 -0.69
C GLY A 279 -2.96 30.92 -0.18
N GLN A 280 -3.99 30.95 -1.01
CA GLN A 280 -5.31 31.50 -0.69
C GLN A 280 -6.36 30.42 -0.36
N ASN A 281 -5.95 29.15 -0.24
CA ASN A 281 -6.86 28.03 -0.02
C ASN A 281 -6.66 27.42 1.37
N GLY A 282 -7.76 27.10 2.04
CA GLY A 282 -7.79 26.44 3.34
C GLY A 282 -8.12 24.95 3.20
N PHE A 283 -7.42 24.11 3.96
CA PHE A 283 -7.62 22.67 3.99
C PHE A 283 -7.82 22.20 5.42
N TYR A 284 -8.97 21.57 5.71
CA TYR A 284 -9.24 20.92 6.98
C TYR A 284 -9.05 19.41 6.82
N PHE A 285 -8.13 18.84 7.59
CA PHE A 285 -7.85 17.41 7.62
C PHE A 285 -8.54 16.79 8.82
N LEU A 286 -9.27 15.71 8.58
CA LEU A 286 -10.07 14.99 9.56
C LEU A 286 -9.66 13.52 9.59
N TYR A 287 -9.44 13.01 10.79
CA TYR A 287 -9.14 11.60 11.04
C TYR A 287 -10.23 11.01 11.95
N VAL A 288 -11.07 10.19 11.36
CA VAL A 288 -12.27 9.62 12.01
C VAL A 288 -12.21 8.11 12.19
N LEU A 289 -11.08 7.49 11.84
CA LEU A 289 -10.93 6.04 11.80
C LEU A 289 -10.39 5.50 13.13
N SER A 290 -10.90 4.33 13.52
CA SER A 290 -10.33 3.61 14.66
C SER A 290 -8.89 3.13 14.35
N PRO A 291 -7.94 3.28 15.27
CA PRO A 291 -6.57 2.77 15.10
C PRO A 291 -6.45 1.26 15.37
N ASP A 292 -7.54 0.55 15.67
CA ASP A 292 -7.47 -0.86 16.03
C ASP A 292 -7.23 -1.80 14.83
N MET A 293 -6.37 -2.80 15.04
CA MET A 293 -5.91 -3.71 14.00
C MET A 293 -6.95 -4.74 13.53
N SER A 294 -8.21 -4.66 14.01
CA SER A 294 -9.26 -5.61 13.63
C SER A 294 -9.88 -5.26 12.28
N HIS A 295 -9.08 -5.37 11.21
CA HIS A 295 -9.38 -5.60 9.78
C HIS A 295 -10.57 -4.90 9.07
N HIS A 296 -11.34 -4.07 9.74
CA HIS A 296 -12.36 -3.23 9.17
C HIS A 296 -12.27 -1.92 9.93
N SER A 297 -11.49 -0.99 9.37
CA SER A 297 -11.26 0.31 9.95
C SER A 297 -12.55 1.11 9.89
N HIS A 298 -13.41 0.86 10.86
CA HIS A 298 -14.66 1.53 11.02
C HIS A 298 -14.42 2.96 11.50
N VAL A 299 -15.33 3.84 11.13
CA VAL A 299 -15.43 5.15 11.78
C VAL A 299 -15.63 4.93 13.26
N ASP A 300 -14.76 5.55 14.05
CA ASP A 300 -14.95 5.68 15.49
C ASP A 300 -15.83 6.91 15.73
N ASN A 301 -17.03 6.70 16.26
CA ASN A 301 -17.98 7.78 16.52
C ASN A 301 -17.37 8.89 17.40
N SER A 302 -16.51 8.54 18.37
CA SER A 302 -15.86 9.54 19.23
C SER A 302 -14.89 10.42 18.43
N ARG A 303 -14.15 9.84 17.48
CA ARG A 303 -13.27 10.59 16.57
C ARG A 303 -14.04 11.39 15.53
N ALA A 304 -15.19 10.88 15.07
CA ALA A 304 -16.10 11.65 14.23
C ALA A 304 -16.62 12.89 14.97
N ASP A 305 -17.02 12.74 16.24
CA ASP A 305 -17.45 13.87 17.08
C ASP A 305 -16.30 14.87 17.30
N GLU A 306 -15.08 14.39 17.58
CA GLU A 306 -13.87 15.23 17.71
C GLU A 306 -13.55 15.99 16.42
N ALA A 307 -13.69 15.35 15.26
CA ALA A 307 -13.46 15.98 13.96
C ALA A 307 -14.47 17.10 13.68
N ILE A 308 -15.75 16.89 14.02
CA ILE A 308 -16.81 17.89 13.85
C ILE A 308 -16.64 19.04 14.85
N LEU A 309 -16.29 18.74 16.10
CA LEU A 309 -15.95 19.74 17.09
C LEU A 309 -14.73 20.58 16.65
N PHE A 310 -13.72 19.93 16.08
CA PHE A 310 -12.56 20.60 15.50
C PHE A 310 -12.97 21.58 14.39
N LEU A 311 -13.80 21.14 13.45
CA LEU A 311 -14.32 22.02 12.39
C LEU A 311 -15.08 23.22 12.95
N ASN A 312 -16.03 22.99 13.87
CA ASN A 312 -16.81 24.04 14.51
C ASN A 312 -15.93 25.07 15.22
N ASN A 313 -14.89 24.61 15.91
CA ASN A 313 -13.98 25.49 16.66
C ASN A 313 -13.01 26.24 15.75
N ASN A 314 -12.68 25.71 14.56
CA ASN A 314 -11.59 26.24 13.74
C ASN A 314 -12.03 26.83 12.41
N LEU A 315 -13.31 26.78 12.04
CA LEU A 315 -13.80 27.32 10.77
C LEU A 315 -13.41 28.80 10.55
N HIS A 316 -13.32 29.56 11.64
CA HIS A 316 -12.88 30.96 11.65
C HIS A 316 -11.49 31.17 11.03
N LEU A 317 -10.60 30.16 11.07
CA LEU A 317 -9.27 30.24 10.47
C LEU A 317 -9.33 30.44 8.95
N SER A 318 -10.42 29.99 8.32
CA SER A 318 -10.62 30.06 6.87
C SER A 318 -11.49 31.24 6.40
N GLU A 319 -11.84 32.17 7.28
CA GLU A 319 -12.68 33.34 6.94
C GLU A 319 -12.09 34.22 5.82
N ASN A 320 -10.78 34.18 5.64
CA ASN A 320 -10.07 34.93 4.60
C ASN A 320 -9.54 34.06 3.46
N ASP A 321 -9.91 32.77 3.41
CA ASP A 321 -9.53 31.88 2.32
C ASP A 321 -10.52 31.98 1.17
N SER A 322 -10.02 31.98 -0.06
CA SER A 322 -10.87 32.00 -1.27
C SER A 322 -11.67 30.71 -1.42
N ASN A 323 -11.05 29.58 -1.08
CA ASN A 323 -11.66 28.26 -1.17
C ASN A 323 -11.32 27.43 0.06
N VAL A 324 -12.29 26.66 0.54
CA VAL A 324 -12.10 25.71 1.62
C VAL A 324 -12.31 24.29 1.09
N PHE A 325 -11.39 23.40 1.46
CA PHE A 325 -11.46 21.98 1.16
C PHE A 325 -11.43 21.18 2.45
N ILE A 326 -12.17 20.07 2.48
CA ILE A 326 -12.14 19.12 3.60
C ILE A 326 -11.50 17.83 3.10
N VAL A 327 -10.61 17.26 3.90
CA VAL A 327 -9.88 16.03 3.58
C VAL A 327 -10.13 15.03 4.70
N SER A 328 -10.62 13.86 4.36
CA SER A 328 -10.84 12.75 5.30
C SER A 328 -10.59 11.45 4.57
N HIS A 329 -9.82 10.53 5.12
CA HIS A 329 -9.61 9.25 4.45
C HIS A 329 -10.94 8.49 4.26
N GLN A 330 -11.77 8.44 5.32
CA GLN A 330 -13.13 7.93 5.22
C GLN A 330 -13.98 8.84 4.34
N ALA A 331 -14.65 8.23 3.35
CA ALA A 331 -15.62 8.89 2.50
C ALA A 331 -16.92 9.25 3.23
N ILE A 332 -17.44 10.45 2.94
CA ILE A 332 -18.78 10.92 3.38
C ILE A 332 -19.87 10.22 2.58
N TYR A 333 -19.68 10.14 1.26
CA TYR A 333 -20.48 9.36 0.32
C TYR A 333 -19.56 8.46 -0.49
N SER A 334 -19.98 7.24 -0.80
CA SER A 334 -19.21 6.38 -1.69
C SER A 334 -20.04 5.30 -2.37
N THR A 335 -19.67 4.99 -3.61
CA THR A 335 -20.18 3.88 -4.41
C THR A 335 -19.36 2.59 -4.27
N GLY A 336 -18.29 2.60 -3.48
CA GLY A 336 -17.38 1.47 -3.28
C GLY A 336 -17.88 0.39 -2.31
N GLU A 337 -16.98 -0.56 -2.03
CA GLU A 337 -17.24 -1.77 -1.26
C GLU A 337 -17.65 -1.46 0.19
N PHE A 338 -17.00 -0.50 0.85
CA PHE A 338 -17.29 -0.11 2.22
C PHE A 338 -18.47 0.86 2.27
N GLY A 339 -18.54 1.82 1.35
CA GLY A 339 -19.65 2.76 1.21
C GLY A 339 -19.68 3.84 2.30
N SER A 340 -20.81 4.55 2.38
CA SER A 340 -21.01 5.63 3.35
C SER A 340 -21.22 5.09 4.79
N ILE A 341 -20.76 5.85 5.79
CA ILE A 341 -21.04 5.55 7.21
C ILE A 341 -22.01 6.59 7.75
N LYS A 342 -23.28 6.18 7.92
CA LYS A 342 -24.41 7.05 8.30
C LYS A 342 -24.08 8.08 9.38
N TYR A 343 -23.45 7.66 10.48
CA TYR A 343 -23.16 8.58 11.58
C TYR A 343 -22.28 9.75 11.13
N PHE A 344 -21.14 9.46 10.52
CA PHE A 344 -20.24 10.47 10.00
C PHE A 344 -20.85 11.29 8.86
N THR A 345 -21.58 10.62 7.95
CA THR A 345 -22.28 11.29 6.85
C THR A 345 -23.26 12.34 7.37
N VAL A 346 -24.12 11.98 8.33
CA VAL A 346 -25.12 12.90 8.90
C VAL A 346 -24.46 14.08 9.61
N LEU A 347 -23.39 13.85 10.38
CA LEU A 347 -22.67 14.93 11.04
C LEU A 347 -22.06 15.93 10.04
N MET A 348 -21.43 15.42 8.97
CA MET A 348 -20.85 16.26 7.93
C MET A 348 -21.92 17.02 7.12
N GLU A 349 -23.04 16.37 6.80
CA GLU A 349 -24.17 17.04 6.14
C GLU A 349 -24.71 18.21 6.97
N ASN A 350 -24.94 17.98 8.27
CA ASN A 350 -25.40 19.02 9.19
C ASN A 350 -24.41 20.18 9.26
N PHE A 351 -23.11 19.88 9.44
CA PHE A 351 -22.07 20.90 9.47
C PHE A 351 -22.06 21.77 8.21
N ILE A 352 -22.08 21.16 7.01
CA ILE A 352 -22.06 21.91 5.75
C ILE A 352 -23.33 22.77 5.58
N GLN A 353 -24.50 22.25 5.97
CA GLN A 353 -25.77 23.00 5.92
C GLN A 353 -25.82 24.17 6.89
N GLU A 354 -25.24 24.03 8.09
CA GLU A 354 -25.19 25.08 9.11
C GLU A 354 -24.21 26.20 8.72
N HIS A 355 -23.26 25.90 7.83
CA HIS A 355 -22.25 26.85 7.37
C HIS A 355 -22.28 27.08 5.85
N PRO A 356 -23.40 27.56 5.26
CA PRO A 356 -23.54 27.70 3.81
C PRO A 356 -22.59 28.75 3.20
N ASN A 357 -22.07 29.68 4.02
CA ASN A 357 -21.14 30.73 3.61
C ASN A 357 -19.66 30.34 3.80
N SER A 358 -19.36 29.11 4.22
CA SER A 358 -18.00 28.63 4.52
C SER A 358 -17.09 28.50 3.29
N ARG A 359 -17.65 28.64 2.09
CA ARG A 359 -16.92 28.41 0.81
C ARG A 359 -16.26 27.04 0.75
N ILE A 360 -16.83 26.04 1.42
CA ILE A 360 -16.43 24.64 1.25
C ILE A 360 -16.77 24.26 -0.20
N ARG A 361 -15.74 24.01 -1.00
CA ARG A 361 -15.88 23.73 -2.44
C ARG A 361 -15.92 22.25 -2.72
N ALA A 362 -15.05 21.50 -2.05
CA ALA A 362 -15.03 20.05 -2.17
C ALA A 362 -14.55 19.36 -0.89
N THR A 363 -14.96 18.10 -0.75
CA THR A 363 -14.38 17.14 0.18
C THR A 363 -13.63 16.07 -0.62
N PHE A 364 -12.43 15.72 -0.18
CA PHE A 364 -11.62 14.65 -0.79
C PHE A 364 -11.41 13.50 0.19
N SER A 365 -11.68 12.29 -0.26
CA SER A 365 -11.49 11.07 0.51
C SER A 365 -10.86 9.94 -0.28
N GLY A 366 -10.58 8.83 0.41
CA GLY A 366 -10.07 7.58 -0.11
C GLY A 366 -10.90 6.40 0.38
N HIS A 367 -10.22 5.37 0.90
CA HIS A 367 -10.73 4.18 1.59
C HIS A 367 -11.45 3.17 0.69
N ASP A 368 -12.45 3.63 -0.06
CA ASP A 368 -13.07 2.82 -1.11
C ASP A 368 -12.24 2.92 -2.38
N HIS A 369 -11.81 1.77 -2.93
CA HIS A 369 -10.85 1.74 -4.03
C HIS A 369 -11.50 1.96 -5.40
N VAL A 370 -12.21 3.07 -5.52
CA VAL A 370 -12.89 3.56 -6.73
C VAL A 370 -12.72 5.07 -6.84
N PHE A 371 -12.99 5.60 -8.03
CA PHE A 371 -13.39 7.00 -8.14
C PHE A 371 -14.89 7.12 -7.97
N ALA A 372 -15.36 8.08 -7.17
CA ALA A 372 -16.75 8.46 -7.13
C ALA A 372 -16.91 9.98 -6.93
N SER A 373 -17.98 10.54 -7.47
CA SER A 373 -18.29 11.96 -7.36
C SER A 373 -19.77 12.18 -7.05
N PHE A 374 -20.01 13.12 -6.15
CA PHE A 374 -21.34 13.54 -5.72
C PHE A 374 -21.37 15.07 -5.63
N TYR A 375 -22.55 15.65 -5.76
CA TYR A 375 -22.72 17.10 -5.61
C TYR A 375 -23.97 17.43 -4.83
N LYS A 376 -23.78 18.04 -3.66
CA LYS A 376 -24.85 18.39 -2.71
C LYS A 376 -24.43 19.65 -1.95
N PHE A 377 -25.39 20.51 -1.58
CA PHE A 377 -25.12 21.74 -0.80
C PHE A 377 -24.02 22.65 -1.40
N ASN A 378 -23.99 22.78 -2.73
CA ASN A 378 -22.95 23.54 -3.44
C ASN A 378 -21.51 23.06 -3.14
N THR A 379 -21.36 21.78 -2.79
CA THR A 379 -20.09 21.13 -2.44
C THR A 379 -19.94 19.85 -3.25
N PHE A 380 -18.77 19.64 -3.85
CA PHE A 380 -18.41 18.36 -4.43
C PHE A 380 -17.90 17.39 -3.36
N PHE A 381 -18.28 16.12 -3.46
CA PHE A 381 -17.73 15.07 -2.62
C PHE A 381 -17.05 14.06 -3.53
N PHE A 382 -15.73 13.92 -3.40
CA PHE A 382 -14.93 13.04 -4.23
C PHE A 382 -14.31 11.90 -3.42
N VAL A 383 -14.54 10.68 -3.86
CA VAL A 383 -13.77 9.50 -3.47
C VAL A 383 -12.66 9.31 -4.50
N ASN A 384 -11.41 9.30 -4.03
CA ASN A 384 -10.20 9.23 -4.85
C ASN A 384 -9.36 7.98 -4.51
N GLY A 385 -9.97 6.94 -3.95
CA GLY A 385 -9.30 5.73 -3.43
C GLY A 385 -8.76 4.78 -4.50
N ALA A 386 -8.81 5.17 -5.77
CA ALA A 386 -8.26 4.37 -6.85
C ALA A 386 -6.83 4.81 -7.25
N GLY A 387 -5.98 5.19 -6.30
CA GLY A 387 -4.62 5.67 -6.60
C GLY A 387 -3.59 4.57 -6.85
N GLY A 388 -3.82 3.33 -6.41
CA GLY A 388 -2.86 2.24 -6.67
C GLY A 388 -3.16 0.89 -6.01
N GLY A 389 -4.05 0.86 -5.01
CA GLY A 389 -4.55 -0.34 -4.35
C GLY A 389 -5.42 -1.25 -5.23
N PRO A 390 -5.84 -2.41 -4.73
CA PRO A 390 -6.72 -3.31 -5.47
C PRO A 390 -8.08 -2.65 -5.63
N LEU A 391 -8.48 -2.34 -6.87
CA LEU A 391 -9.78 -1.73 -7.13
C LEU A 391 -10.91 -2.58 -6.54
N ASP A 392 -11.94 -1.91 -5.99
CA ASP A 392 -13.09 -2.61 -5.42
C ASP A 392 -13.72 -3.51 -6.48
N PRO A 393 -14.06 -4.76 -6.16
CA PRO A 393 -14.50 -5.72 -7.15
C PRO A 393 -15.90 -5.40 -7.70
N VAL A 394 -16.07 -5.64 -9.01
CA VAL A 394 -17.39 -5.69 -9.66
C VAL A 394 -18.05 -7.02 -9.31
N PHE A 395 -18.76 -7.09 -8.19
CA PHE A 395 -19.59 -8.25 -7.90
C PHE A 395 -21.07 -7.94 -8.10
N GLU A 396 -21.77 -8.84 -8.79
CA GLU A 396 -23.24 -8.82 -8.96
C GLU A 396 -23.99 -9.29 -7.69
N TRP A 397 -23.31 -9.44 -6.55
CA TRP A 397 -23.90 -10.02 -5.34
C TRP A 397 -24.21 -8.93 -4.32
N GLY A 398 -25.44 -8.41 -4.39
CA GLY A 398 -26.00 -7.49 -3.39
C GLY A 398 -26.44 -6.16 -3.98
N GLU A 399 -26.69 -5.20 -3.08
CA GLU A 399 -27.34 -3.91 -3.38
C GLU A 399 -26.40 -2.86 -4.01
N ARG A 400 -25.10 -3.17 -4.15
CA ARG A 400 -24.06 -2.27 -4.70
C ARG A 400 -23.31 -2.93 -5.87
N SER A 401 -24.06 -3.58 -6.75
CA SER A 401 -23.49 -4.20 -7.94
C SER A 401 -23.08 -3.14 -8.96
N TRP A 402 -21.77 -3.00 -9.13
CA TRP A 402 -21.25 -2.44 -10.37
C TRP A 402 -21.59 -3.45 -11.47
N THR A 403 -22.26 -3.04 -12.54
CA THR A 403 -22.49 -3.89 -13.72
C THR A 403 -21.54 -3.55 -14.87
N GLY A 404 -20.64 -2.59 -14.65
CA GLY A 404 -19.66 -2.11 -15.61
C GLY A 404 -18.54 -1.34 -14.92
N THR A 405 -17.55 -0.91 -15.70
CA THR A 405 -16.38 -0.14 -15.24
C THR A 405 -16.71 1.32 -14.90
N GLU A 406 -17.93 1.76 -15.20
CA GLU A 406 -18.41 3.12 -15.06
C GLU A 406 -19.88 3.11 -14.59
N MET A 407 -20.23 4.01 -13.67
CA MET A 407 -21.61 4.26 -13.28
C MET A 407 -21.90 5.75 -13.34
N SER A 408 -23.07 6.11 -13.86
CA SER A 408 -23.59 7.48 -13.86
C SER A 408 -24.84 7.58 -13.01
N GLY A 409 -24.95 8.65 -12.23
CA GLY A 409 -26.08 8.89 -11.33
C GLY A 409 -27.16 9.80 -11.91
N PRO A 410 -28.18 10.14 -11.09
CA PRO A 410 -28.33 9.70 -9.70
C PRO A 410 -28.61 8.20 -9.58
N LEU A 411 -28.22 7.61 -8.47
CA LEU A 411 -28.44 6.20 -8.16
C LEU A 411 -29.54 6.05 -7.10
N GLN A 412 -30.07 4.84 -6.93
CA GLN A 412 -31.10 4.56 -5.93
C GLN A 412 -30.47 4.36 -4.54
N VAL A 413 -30.99 5.06 -3.54
CA VAL A 413 -30.69 4.77 -2.13
C VAL A 413 -31.46 3.52 -1.71
N ILE A 414 -30.73 2.50 -1.27
CA ILE A 414 -31.31 1.21 -0.85
C ILE A 414 -31.16 1.03 0.66
N ASN A 415 -30.02 1.46 1.22
CA ASN A 415 -29.71 1.35 2.63
C ASN A 415 -28.77 2.47 3.13
N ASP A 416 -28.39 2.40 4.40
CA ASP A 416 -27.52 3.38 5.09
C ASP A 416 -26.08 3.48 4.53
N ARG A 417 -25.61 2.51 3.74
CA ARG A 417 -24.31 2.56 3.04
C ARG A 417 -24.38 3.23 1.67
N THR A 418 -25.59 3.42 1.14
CA THR A 418 -25.85 4.08 -0.15
C THR A 418 -26.29 5.54 0.01
N LEU A 419 -26.04 6.14 1.18
CA LEU A 419 -26.33 7.56 1.41
C LEU A 419 -25.57 8.44 0.41
N GLY A 420 -26.27 9.43 -0.14
CA GLY A 420 -25.75 10.34 -1.15
C GLY A 420 -25.95 9.86 -2.59
N TYR A 421 -26.43 8.63 -2.82
CA TYR A 421 -26.67 8.10 -4.18
C TYR A 421 -27.61 8.98 -5.00
N GLU A 422 -28.57 9.64 -4.37
CA GLU A 422 -29.46 10.62 -5.00
C GLU A 422 -28.71 11.86 -5.54
N SER A 423 -27.51 12.12 -5.04
CA SER A 423 -26.60 13.21 -5.42
C SER A 423 -25.39 12.72 -6.21
N HIS A 424 -25.33 11.41 -6.54
CA HIS A 424 -24.24 10.82 -7.31
C HIS A 424 -24.22 11.35 -8.75
N ILE A 425 -23.02 11.63 -9.26
CA ILE A 425 -22.82 12.06 -10.65
C ILE A 425 -22.13 10.94 -11.44
N GLN A 426 -20.96 10.50 -10.99
CA GLN A 426 -20.10 9.60 -11.76
C GLN A 426 -19.17 8.79 -10.86
N SER A 427 -19.01 7.50 -11.18
CA SER A 427 -18.00 6.63 -10.59
C SER A 427 -17.24 5.84 -11.65
N TYR A 428 -15.98 5.50 -11.36
CA TYR A 428 -15.11 4.67 -12.21
C TYR A 428 -14.38 3.62 -11.38
N GLN A 429 -14.33 2.40 -11.92
CA GLN A 429 -13.51 1.32 -11.38
C GLN A 429 -12.23 1.23 -12.23
N LYS A 430 -11.41 2.27 -12.10
CA LYS A 430 -10.14 2.44 -12.80
C LYS A 430 -9.17 3.12 -11.86
N TYR A 431 -7.88 2.92 -12.09
CA TYR A 431 -6.87 3.73 -11.44
C TYR A 431 -7.01 5.19 -11.87
N THR A 432 -7.22 6.10 -10.92
CA THR A 432 -7.46 7.51 -11.22
C THR A 432 -6.72 8.46 -10.29
N ARG A 433 -6.57 9.69 -10.77
CA ARG A 433 -6.25 10.86 -9.95
C ARG A 433 -7.17 12.02 -10.30
N THR A 434 -7.33 12.97 -9.38
CA THR A 434 -8.05 14.22 -9.64
C THR A 434 -7.07 15.39 -9.66
N GLU A 435 -7.03 16.10 -10.78
CA GLU A 435 -6.33 17.38 -10.90
C GLU A 435 -7.31 18.51 -10.59
N VAL A 436 -6.98 19.37 -9.63
CA VAL A 436 -7.81 20.50 -9.22
C VAL A 436 -7.17 21.77 -9.74
N GLU A 437 -7.82 22.41 -10.70
CA GLU A 437 -7.36 23.65 -11.33
C GLU A 437 -8.19 24.82 -10.81
N ILE A 438 -7.53 25.78 -10.17
CA ILE A 438 -8.14 26.97 -9.59
C ILE A 438 -7.88 28.14 -10.55
N GLU A 439 -8.94 28.55 -11.25
CA GLU A 439 -8.92 29.68 -12.16
C GLU A 439 -9.71 30.85 -11.56
N GLN A 440 -9.59 32.05 -12.13
CA GLN A 440 -10.40 33.19 -11.68
C GLN A 440 -11.90 32.89 -11.88
N GLY A 441 -12.67 32.91 -10.78
CA GLY A 441 -14.12 32.70 -10.80
C GLY A 441 -14.59 31.26 -10.99
N LYS A 442 -13.70 30.26 -11.09
CA LYS A 442 -14.09 28.84 -11.18
C LYS A 442 -13.01 27.86 -10.70
N ILE A 443 -13.45 26.68 -10.29
CA ILE A 443 -12.59 25.52 -10.03
C ILE A 443 -12.96 24.41 -11.00
N LYS A 444 -11.96 23.76 -11.59
CA LYS A 444 -12.13 22.54 -12.37
C LYS A 444 -11.55 21.35 -11.63
N TYR A 445 -12.27 20.24 -11.64
CA TYR A 445 -11.83 18.95 -11.13
C TYR A 445 -11.72 18.00 -12.33
N VAL A 446 -10.49 17.73 -12.77
CA VAL A 446 -10.18 16.91 -13.95
C VAL A 446 -9.77 15.53 -13.49
N VAL A 447 -10.62 14.53 -13.72
CA VAL A 447 -10.36 13.14 -13.39
C VAL A 447 -9.61 12.49 -14.54
N ARG A 448 -8.44 11.91 -14.25
CA ARG A 448 -7.62 11.21 -15.23
C ARG A 448 -7.48 9.75 -14.89
N ASP A 449 -7.51 8.93 -15.94
CA ASP A 449 -7.09 7.54 -15.93
C ASP A 449 -5.57 7.48 -15.77
N LEU A 450 -5.06 6.78 -14.76
CA LEU A 450 -3.63 6.69 -14.47
C LEU A 450 -2.88 5.80 -15.46
N ASP A 451 -3.55 4.79 -16.03
CA ASP A 451 -2.92 3.85 -16.97
C ASP A 451 -2.72 4.50 -18.35
N THR A 452 -3.67 5.34 -18.77
CA THR A 452 -3.68 5.93 -20.12
C THR A 452 -3.38 7.42 -20.16
N GLY A 453 -3.48 8.12 -19.02
CA GLY A 453 -3.42 9.59 -18.94
C GLY A 453 -4.65 10.31 -19.50
N ALA A 454 -5.65 9.57 -19.99
CA ALA A 454 -6.85 10.12 -20.60
C ALA A 454 -7.71 10.87 -19.57
N VAL A 455 -8.30 11.98 -20.00
CA VAL A 455 -9.32 12.68 -19.21
C VAL A 455 -10.60 11.84 -19.26
N LEU A 456 -11.06 11.38 -18.09
CA LEU A 456 -12.32 10.65 -17.94
C LEU A 456 -13.49 11.62 -17.76
N LYS A 457 -13.30 12.65 -16.92
CA LYS A 457 -14.34 13.61 -16.58
C LYS A 457 -13.75 14.96 -16.19
N ILE A 458 -14.49 16.03 -16.48
CA ILE A 458 -14.23 17.37 -15.97
C ILE A 458 -15.49 17.83 -15.24
N PHE A 459 -15.35 18.21 -13.98
CA PHE A 459 -16.38 18.91 -13.21
C PHE A 459 -15.97 20.37 -13.08
N GLU A 460 -16.92 21.28 -13.23
CA GLU A 460 -16.68 22.72 -13.07
C GLU A 460 -17.58 23.28 -11.98
N GLN A 461 -17.01 24.10 -11.10
CA GLN A 461 -17.72 24.85 -10.07
C GLN A 461 -17.46 26.33 -10.27
N LYS A 462 -18.51 27.14 -10.43
CA LYS A 462 -18.38 28.60 -10.45
C LYS A 462 -18.20 29.10 -9.02
N MET A 463 -17.27 30.04 -8.84
CA MET A 463 -17.09 30.74 -7.57
C MET A 463 -17.95 32.01 -7.64
N GLU A 464 -18.97 32.07 -6.79
CA GLU A 464 -19.78 33.28 -6.57
C GLU A 464 -19.03 34.33 -5.75
#